data_AF-A0A537RBK6-F1
#
_entry.id   AF-A0A537RBK6-F1
#
_cell.length_a   1.000
_cell.length_b   1.000
_cell.length_c   1.000
_cell.angle_alpha   90.00
_cell.angle_beta   90.00
_cell.angle_gamma   90.00
#
_symmetry.space_group_name_H-M   'P 1'
#
loop_
_entity.id
_entity.type
_entity.pdbx_description
1 polymer ?
#
loop_
_entity_poly.entity_id
_entity_poly.type
_entity_poly.pdbx_seq_one_letter_code
_entity_poly.pdbx_strand_id
1 'polypeptide(L)'
;MSALVIFDCDGVLIDSEIIFGRVLGQCLIAADFPITMAEAMLLGFGKNRITLTAEIEARFGRTLPDGFFETFRAHVDVAFAGELT
;
A
#
# COMPACT_ATOMS: atom_id res chain seq x y z
N MET A 1 14.01 -27.52 -25.90
CA MET A 1 14.50 -26.60 -24.88
C MET A 1 13.37 -25.61 -24.61
N SER A 2 12.48 -25.96 -23.70
CA SER A 2 11.29 -25.17 -23.38
C SER A 2 11.67 -24.16 -22.32
N ALA A 3 11.66 -22.87 -22.68
CA ALA A 3 11.84 -21.79 -21.72
C ALA A 3 10.63 -21.78 -20.77
N LEU A 4 10.89 -21.86 -19.47
CA LEU A 4 9.90 -21.55 -18.45
C LEU A 4 9.75 -20.04 -18.41
N VAL A 5 8.62 -19.55 -18.90
CA VAL A 5 8.21 -18.16 -18.71
C VAL A 5 7.24 -18.17 -17.53
N ILE A 6 7.66 -17.57 -16.41
CA ILE A 6 6.77 -17.26 -15.30
C ILE A 6 6.12 -15.92 -15.67
N PHE A 7 4.81 -15.96 -15.96
CA PHE A 7 4.00 -14.76 -15.96
C PHE A 7 3.70 -14.41 -14.49
N ASP A 8 4.15 -13.24 -14.05
CA ASP A 8 3.54 -12.55 -12.91
C ASP A 8 2.13 -12.13 -13.32
N CYS A 9 1.18 -12.08 -12.39
CA CYS A 9 -0.25 -11.90 -12.67
C CYS A 9 -0.52 -10.77 -13.68
N ASP A 10 -0.76 -11.14 -14.94
CA ASP A 10 -0.99 -10.27 -16.09
C ASP A 10 -2.00 -9.15 -15.74
N GLY A 11 -1.51 -7.91 -15.58
CA GLY A 11 -2.32 -6.69 -15.52
C GLY A 11 -3.17 -6.45 -14.26
N VAL A 12 -3.37 -7.45 -13.40
CA VAL A 12 -4.21 -7.34 -12.18
C VAL A 12 -3.49 -6.56 -11.06
N LEU A 13 -2.15 -6.54 -11.08
CA LEU A 13 -1.35 -5.90 -10.03
C LEU A 13 -1.44 -4.37 -10.06
N ILE A 14 -1.57 -3.74 -11.23
CA ILE A 14 -1.63 -2.27 -11.35
C ILE A 14 -2.80 -1.72 -10.55
N ASP A 15 -3.99 -2.30 -10.72
CA ASP A 15 -5.18 -1.85 -9.99
C ASP A 15 -5.03 -2.13 -8.48
N SER A 16 -4.48 -3.29 -8.12
CA SER A 16 -4.25 -3.63 -6.72
C SER A 16 -3.23 -2.71 -6.03
N GLU A 17 -2.17 -2.30 -6.72
CA GLU A 17 -1.14 -1.39 -6.21
C GLU A 17 -1.66 0.05 -6.14
N ILE A 18 -2.48 0.46 -7.11
CA ILE A 18 -3.19 1.75 -7.08
C ILE A 18 -4.13 1.81 -5.87
N ILE A 19 -4.92 0.76 -5.66
CA ILE A 19 -5.82 0.66 -4.50
C ILE A 19 -5.00 0.70 -3.21
N PHE A 20 -3.93 -0.10 -3.12
CA PHE A 20 -3.04 -0.14 -1.94
C PHE A 20 -2.45 1.23 -1.62
N GLY A 21 -1.83 1.88 -2.59
CA GLY A 21 -1.18 3.19 -2.45
C GLY A 21 -2.18 4.28 -2.05
N ARG A 22 -3.37 4.26 -2.65
CA ARG A 22 -4.44 5.21 -2.33
C ARG A 22 -4.96 5.02 -0.90
N VAL A 23 -5.27 3.79 -0.51
CA VAL A 23 -5.76 3.48 0.84
C VAL A 23 -4.68 3.77 1.88
N LEU A 24 -3.41 3.52 1.56
CA LEU A 24 -2.27 3.85 2.43
C LEU A 24 -2.20 5.35 2.67
N GLY A 25 -2.31 6.15 1.61
CA GLY A 25 -2.33 7.61 1.70
C GLY A 25 -3.48 8.12 2.54
N GLN A 26 -4.69 7.57 2.36
CA GLN A 26 -5.85 7.94 3.17
C GLN A 26 -5.63 7.65 4.66
N CYS A 27 -5.08 6.48 4.99
CA CYS A 27 -4.80 6.10 6.38
C CYS A 27 -3.70 6.97 6.99
N LEU A 28 -2.64 7.30 6.23
CA LEU A 28 -1.57 8.18 6.70
C LEU A 28 -2.07 9.60 6.95
N ILE A 29 -2.85 10.16 6.02
CA ILE A 29 -3.45 11.50 6.17
C ILE A 29 -4.39 11.52 7.38
N ALA A 30 -5.23 10.49 7.56
CA ALA A 30 -6.11 10.38 8.72
C ALA A 30 -5.37 10.23 10.05
N ALA A 31 -4.13 9.74 10.02
CA ALA A 31 -3.23 9.66 11.17
C ALA A 31 -2.32 10.90 11.34
N ASP A 32 -2.65 12.02 10.69
CA ASP A 32 -1.92 13.28 10.71
C ASP A 32 -0.47 13.19 10.20
N PHE A 33 -0.21 12.30 9.23
CA PHE A 33 1.07 12.30 8.51
C PHE A 33 1.03 13.30 7.35
N PRO A 34 2.04 14.18 7.20
CA PRO A 34 2.09 15.17 6.14
C PRO A 34 2.57 14.54 4.83
N ILE A 35 1.69 13.77 4.18
CA ILE A 35 1.95 13.10 2.91
C ILE A 35 0.88 13.48 1.87
N THR A 36 1.30 13.63 0.62
CA THR A 36 0.37 13.75 -0.50
C THR A 36 -0.04 12.38 -1.02
N MET A 37 -1.17 12.32 -1.73
CA MET A 37 -1.62 11.04 -2.31
C MET A 37 -0.63 10.49 -3.35
N ALA A 38 0.02 11.36 -4.13
CA ALA A 38 1.03 10.94 -5.10
C ALA A 38 2.26 10.31 -4.41
N GLU A 39 2.70 10.88 -3.29
CA GLU A 39 3.79 10.31 -2.50
C GLU A 39 3.40 8.97 -1.86
N ALA A 40 2.16 8.85 -1.36
CA ALA A 40 1.68 7.61 -0.77
C ALA A 40 1.56 6.48 -1.79
N MET A 41 1.14 6.80 -3.02
CA MET A 41 1.16 5.86 -4.14
C MET A 41 2.56 5.33 -4.37
N LEU A 42 3.55 6.21 -4.55
CA LEU A 42 4.96 5.84 -4.71
C LEU A 42 5.51 5.05 -3.52
N LEU A 43 5.05 5.37 -2.31
CA LEU A 43 5.48 4.72 -1.08
C LEU A 43 4.96 3.28 -0.97
N GLY A 44 3.74 3.01 -1.45
CA GLY A 44 3.05 1.73 -1.33
C GLY A 44 3.49 0.64 -2.31
N PHE A 45 4.19 0.98 -3.39
CA PHE A 45 4.61 0.00 -4.40
C PHE A 45 5.64 -1.01 -3.89
N GLY A 46 5.37 -2.30 -4.12
CA GLY A 46 6.35 -3.39 -3.98
C GLY A 46 6.96 -3.61 -2.59
N LYS A 47 6.41 -3.00 -1.53
CA LYS A 47 6.98 -3.08 -0.17
C LYS A 47 6.18 -3.99 0.72
N ASN A 48 6.88 -4.85 1.44
CA ASN A 48 6.30 -5.57 2.56
C ASN A 48 6.10 -4.62 3.77
N ARG A 49 5.29 -5.06 4.74
CA ARG A 49 4.95 -4.28 5.94
C ARG A 49 6.16 -3.75 6.70
N ILE A 50 7.21 -4.57 6.89
CA ILE A 50 8.39 -4.18 7.69
C ILE A 50 9.14 -3.04 7.01
N THR A 51 9.41 -3.18 5.71
CA THR A 51 10.08 -2.14 4.92
C THR A 51 9.26 -0.86 4.87
N LEU A 52 7.95 -0.98 4.66
CA LEU A 52 7.04 0.15 4.60
C LEU A 52 6.99 0.92 5.94
N THR A 53 6.87 0.22 7.06
CA THR A 53 6.92 0.82 8.41
C THR A 53 8.22 1.59 8.59
N ALA A 54 9.36 0.93 8.38
CA ALA A 54 10.67 1.54 8.61
C ALA A 54 10.86 2.82 7.76
N GLU A 55 10.38 2.82 6.52
CA GLU A 55 10.47 3.98 5.64
C GLU A 55 9.55 5.13 6.06
N ILE A 56 8.30 4.83 6.45
CA ILE A 56 7.38 5.84 6.99
C ILE A 56 7.98 6.48 8.24
N GLU A 57 8.43 5.67 9.19
CA GLU A 57 8.96 6.15 10.47
C GLU A 57 10.27 6.94 10.28
N ALA A 58 11.16 6.48 9.39
CA ALA A 58 12.37 7.21 9.03
C ALA A 58 12.06 8.55 8.33
N ARG A 59 11.06 8.57 7.45
CA ARG A 59 10.67 9.77 6.69
C ARG A 59 10.04 10.84 7.59
N PHE A 60 9.19 10.45 8.53
CA PHE A 60 8.42 11.39 9.34
C PHE A 60 8.95 11.57 10.77
N GLY A 61 9.94 10.77 11.18
CA GLY A 61 10.57 10.86 12.50
C GLY A 61 9.65 10.47 13.66
N ARG A 62 8.57 9.74 13.39
CA ARG A 62 7.59 9.28 14.39
C ARG A 62 7.07 7.89 14.05
N THR A 63 6.67 7.14 15.07
CA THR A 63 6.12 5.81 14.91
C THR A 63 4.72 5.84 14.31
N LEU A 64 4.35 4.76 13.63
CA LEU A 64 2.96 4.54 13.24
C LEU A 64 2.08 4.33 14.49
N PRO A 65 0.82 4.79 14.49
CA PRO A 65 -0.12 4.49 15.57
C PRO A 65 -0.37 2.99 15.74
N ASP A 66 -0.72 2.58 16.95
CA ASP A 66 -1.18 1.22 17.21
C ASP A 66 -2.42 0.88 16.35
N GLY A 67 -2.48 -0.34 15.84
CA GLY A 67 -3.59 -0.78 14.98
C GLY A 67 -3.63 -0.14 13.57
N PHE A 68 -2.62 0.64 13.18
CA PHE A 68 -2.57 1.27 11.86
C PHE A 68 -2.74 0.24 10.73
N PHE A 69 -1.98 -0.85 10.77
CA PHE A 69 -2.04 -1.89 9.71
C PHE A 69 -3.31 -2.72 9.73
N GLU A 70 -3.99 -2.81 10.88
CA GLU A 70 -5.28 -3.50 11.00
C GLU A 70 -6.36 -2.67 10.31
N THR A 71 -6.40 -1.36 10.61
CA THR A 71 -7.28 -0.39 9.92
C THR A 71 -6.99 -0.34 8.43
N PHE A 72 -5.71 -0.23 8.06
CA PHE A 72 -5.29 -0.20 6.67
C PHE A 72 -5.72 -1.46 5.91
N ARG A 73 -5.51 -2.65 6.49
CA ARG A 73 -5.93 -3.91 5.88
C ARG A 73 -7.44 -3.96 5.67
N ALA A 74 -8.22 -3.59 6.69
CA ALA A 74 -9.68 -3.58 6.58
C ALA A 74 -10.17 -2.67 5.44
N HIS A 75 -9.55 -1.49 5.26
CA HIS A 75 -9.90 -0.60 4.15
C HIS A 75 -9.50 -1.16 2.78
N VAL A 76 -8.33 -1.81 2.68
CA VAL A 76 -7.90 -2.47 1.43
C VAL A 76 -8.88 -3.58 1.05
N ASP A 77 -9.29 -4.41 2.01
CA ASP A 77 -10.22 -5.53 1.75
C ASP A 77 -11.57 -5.01 1.23
N VAL A 78 -12.07 -3.90 1.80
CA VAL A 78 -13.30 -3.23 1.31
C VAL A 78 -13.12 -2.70 -0.11
N ALA A 79 -11.99 -2.03 -0.38
CA ALA A 79 -11.72 -1.47 -1.71
C ALA A 79 -11.58 -2.56 -2.77
N PHE A 80 -10.86 -3.65 -2.46
CA PHE A 80 -10.75 -4.81 -3.34
C PHE A 80 -12.11 -5.44 -3.64
N ALA A 81 -12.94 -5.65 -2.63
CA ALA A 81 -14.28 -6.20 -2.83
C ALA A 81 -15.19 -5.32 -3.70
N GLY A 82 -14.94 -4.01 -3.76
CA GLY A 82 -15.72 -3.06 -4.55
C GLY A 82 -15.16 -2.74 -5.94
N GLU A 83 -13.85 -2.92 -6.16
CA GLU A 83 -13.15 -2.42 -7.35
C GLU A 83 -12.53 -3.53 -8.22
N LEU A 84 -12.32 -4.73 -7.66
CA LEU A 84 -11.81 -5.89 -8.39
C LEU A 84 -12.93 -6.93 -8.54
N THR A 85 -13.76 -6.76 -9.58
CA THR A 85 -14.84 -7.69 -9.97
C THR A 85 -14.43 -8.66 -11.06
#